data_AF-A0A349DS65-F1
#
_entry.id   AF-A0A349DS65-F1
#
_cell.length_a   1.000
_cell.length_b   1.000
_cell.length_c   1.000
_cell.angle_alpha   90.00
_cell.angle_beta   90.00
_cell.angle_gamma   90.00
#
_symmetry.space_group_name_H-M   'P 1'
#
loop_
_entity.id
_entity.type
_entity.pdbx_description
1 polymer ?
#
loop_
_entity_poly.entity_id
_entity_poly.type
_entity_poly.pdbx_seq_one_letter_code
_entity_poly.pdbx_strand_id
1 'polypeptide(L)'
;MSFTRFFHLISYIQYPLVMVGVYFAFTPYIEGIENMAKNPDLFFASINKTLLFFGLAISFSTLQDTTKTQNKLAKKVWESPQKGKAFIIMLCLMVFFFVSFGIYGYFITTNTKIKEISLGTSVLGIGMIGMLKAGVEMFENHRKDKNPGEDA
;
A
#
# COMPACT_ATOMS: atom_id res chain seq x y z
N MET A 1 20.81 -15.71 -12.32
CA MET A 1 20.22 -14.55 -11.62
C MET A 1 19.98 -14.95 -10.17
N SER A 2 20.36 -14.14 -9.17
CA SER A 2 20.04 -14.48 -7.77
C SER A 2 18.55 -14.23 -7.47
N PHE A 3 17.99 -14.95 -6.49
CA PHE A 3 16.59 -14.79 -6.09
C PHE A 3 16.25 -13.35 -5.69
N THR A 4 17.16 -12.65 -5.01
CA THR A 4 16.98 -11.23 -4.65
C THR A 4 16.80 -10.33 -5.88
N ARG A 5 17.61 -10.53 -6.93
CA ARG A 5 17.48 -9.76 -8.18
C ARG A 5 16.19 -10.09 -8.92
N PHE A 6 15.76 -11.35 -8.86
CA PHE A 6 14.51 -11.80 -9.46
C PHE A 6 13.29 -11.16 -8.77
N PHE A 7 13.24 -11.18 -7.43
CA PHE A 7 12.18 -10.50 -6.68
C PHE A 7 12.19 -8.98 -6.90
N HIS A 8 13.37 -8.36 -6.97
CA HIS A 8 13.47 -6.95 -7.29
C HIS A 8 12.93 -6.65 -8.71
N LEU A 9 13.19 -7.50 -9.71
CA LEU A 9 12.61 -7.35 -11.04
C LEU A 9 11.08 -7.46 -11.01
N ILE A 10 10.55 -8.46 -10.30
CA ILE A 10 9.09 -8.65 -10.15
C ILE A 10 8.44 -7.45 -9.46
N SER A 11 9.14 -6.82 -8.50
CA SER A 11 8.62 -5.64 -7.81
C SER A 11 8.26 -4.47 -8.73
N TYR A 12 8.85 -4.38 -9.93
CA TYR A 12 8.52 -3.34 -10.90
C TYR A 12 7.11 -3.46 -11.48
N ILE A 13 6.44 -4.62 -11.32
CA ILE A 13 5.01 -4.78 -11.65
C ILE A 13 4.13 -3.81 -10.81
N GLN A 14 4.63 -3.32 -9.67
CA GLN A 14 3.93 -2.30 -8.91
C GLN A 14 3.59 -1.06 -9.75
N TYR A 15 4.47 -0.63 -10.67
CA TYR A 15 4.29 0.62 -11.42
C TYR A 15 3.12 0.58 -12.40
N PRO A 16 2.98 -0.45 -13.28
CA PRO A 16 1.77 -0.57 -14.10
C PRO A 16 0.50 -0.77 -13.24
N LEU A 17 0.58 -1.47 -12.10
CA LEU A 17 -0.57 -1.60 -11.21
C LEU A 17 -0.98 -0.26 -10.58
N VAL A 18 -0.02 0.57 -10.14
CA VAL A 18 -0.28 1.94 -9.68
C VAL A 18 -0.90 2.76 -10.80
N MET A 19 -0.40 2.66 -12.03
CA MET A 19 -0.96 3.40 -13.17
C MET A 19 -2.43 3.06 -13.40
N VAL A 20 -2.81 1.79 -13.34
CA VAL A 20 -4.20 1.34 -13.46
C VAL A 20 -5.03 1.81 -12.25
N GLY A 21 -4.50 1.72 -11.04
CA GLY A 21 -5.17 2.23 -9.84
C GLY A 21 -5.43 3.74 -9.89
N VAL A 22 -4.45 4.52 -10.37
CA VAL A 22 -4.56 5.96 -10.60
C VAL A 22 -5.61 6.25 -11.67
N TYR A 23 -5.62 5.52 -12.78
CA TYR A 23 -6.65 5.67 -13.81
C TYR A 23 -8.07 5.54 -13.21
N PHE A 24 -8.31 4.51 -12.39
CA PHE A 24 -9.61 4.33 -11.72
C PHE A 24 -9.89 5.41 -10.66
N ALA A 25 -8.86 5.89 -9.95
CA ALA A 25 -9.00 6.98 -8.98
C ALA A 25 -9.43 8.30 -9.66
N PHE A 26 -8.96 8.55 -10.88
CA PHE A 26 -9.29 9.74 -11.65
C PHE A 26 -10.56 9.61 -12.49
N THR A 27 -11.09 8.39 -12.67
CA THR A 27 -12.32 8.15 -13.46
C THR A 27 -13.49 9.06 -13.06
N PRO A 28 -13.79 9.30 -11.76
CA PRO A 28 -14.88 10.21 -11.38
C PRO A 28 -14.71 11.66 -11.85
N TYR A 29 -13.46 12.11 -12.03
CA TYR A 29 -13.16 13.46 -12.50
C TYR A 29 -13.19 13.54 -14.03
N ILE A 30 -12.74 12.48 -14.71
CA ILE A 30 -12.73 12.39 -16.18
C ILE A 30 -14.14 12.26 -16.73
N GLU A 31 -14.98 11.42 -16.12
CA GLU A 31 -16.36 11.19 -16.56
C GLU A 31 -17.35 12.26 -16.05
N GLY A 32 -16.89 13.14 -15.15
CA GLY A 32 -17.68 14.19 -14.52
C GLY A 32 -18.42 13.73 -13.27
N ILE A 33 -18.30 14.51 -12.20
CA ILE A 33 -18.92 14.21 -10.89
C ILE A 33 -20.46 14.11 -11.02
N GLU A 34 -21.08 14.91 -11.90
CA GLU A 34 -22.53 14.84 -12.15
C GLU A 34 -22.97 13.51 -12.77
N ASN A 35 -22.16 12.93 -13.64
CA ASN A 35 -22.44 11.65 -14.28
C ASN A 35 -22.30 10.50 -13.26
N MET A 36 -21.32 10.60 -12.37
CA MET A 36 -21.12 9.66 -11.25
C MET A 36 -22.23 9.74 -10.21
N ALA A 37 -22.73 10.95 -9.91
CA ALA A 37 -23.87 11.13 -9.00
C ALA A 37 -25.15 10.47 -9.54
N LYS A 38 -25.33 10.46 -10.87
CA LYS A 38 -26.45 9.76 -11.53
C LYS A 38 -26.23 8.25 -11.62
N ASN A 39 -24.98 7.79 -11.65
CA ASN A 39 -24.60 6.38 -11.78
C ASN A 39 -23.73 5.93 -10.60
N PRO A 40 -24.30 5.77 -9.40
CA PRO A 40 -23.53 5.42 -8.21
C PRO A 40 -22.75 4.10 -8.39
N ASP A 41 -23.28 3.15 -9.14
CA ASP A 41 -22.59 1.87 -9.42
C ASP A 41 -21.20 2.05 -10.05
N LEU A 42 -21.04 3.00 -10.99
CA LEU A 42 -19.75 3.30 -11.60
C LEU A 42 -18.76 3.90 -10.58
N PHE A 43 -19.27 4.73 -9.67
CA PHE A 43 -18.47 5.33 -8.61
C PHE A 43 -17.94 4.28 -7.62
N PHE A 44 -18.81 3.43 -7.09
CA PHE A 44 -18.44 2.35 -6.16
C PHE A 44 -17.47 1.36 -6.82
N ALA A 45 -17.72 1.01 -8.10
CA ALA A 45 -16.83 0.13 -8.85
C ALA A 45 -15.43 0.75 -9.08
N SER A 46 -15.36 2.06 -9.35
CA SER A 46 -14.08 2.77 -9.55
C SER A 46 -13.27 2.84 -8.27
N ILE A 47 -13.92 3.11 -7.13
CA ILE A 47 -13.27 3.07 -5.81
C ILE A 47 -12.75 1.67 -5.52
N ASN A 48 -13.59 0.64 -5.69
CA ASN A 48 -13.18 -0.73 -5.40
C ASN A 48 -11.96 -1.14 -6.25
N LYS A 49 -11.98 -0.88 -7.56
CA LYS A 49 -10.84 -1.15 -8.45
C LYS A 49 -9.59 -0.39 -8.00
N THR A 50 -9.73 0.88 -7.63
CA THR A 50 -8.62 1.68 -7.08
C THR A 50 -7.99 0.97 -5.89
N LEU A 51 -8.80 0.59 -4.89
CA LEU A 51 -8.32 -0.09 -3.67
C LEU A 51 -7.65 -1.43 -3.99
N LEU A 52 -8.23 -2.23 -4.88
CA LEU A 52 -7.66 -3.51 -5.33
C LEU A 52 -6.29 -3.32 -5.98
N PHE A 53 -6.19 -2.42 -6.96
CA PHE A 53 -4.93 -2.20 -7.69
C PHE A 53 -3.84 -1.59 -6.81
N PHE A 54 -4.18 -0.66 -5.90
CA PHE A 54 -3.23 -0.16 -4.92
C PHE A 54 -2.78 -1.24 -3.93
N GLY A 55 -3.69 -2.09 -3.43
CA GLY A 55 -3.33 -3.20 -2.56
C GLY A 55 -2.38 -4.19 -3.22
N LEU A 56 -2.64 -4.53 -4.48
CA LEU A 56 -1.76 -5.38 -5.29
C LEU A 56 -0.41 -4.69 -5.54
N ALA A 57 -0.42 -3.42 -5.95
CA ALA A 57 0.81 -2.67 -6.21
C ALA A 57 1.71 -2.59 -4.96
N ILE A 58 1.13 -2.30 -3.80
CA ILE A 58 1.85 -2.29 -2.53
C ILE A 58 2.42 -3.68 -2.25
N SER A 59 1.64 -4.75 -2.45
CA SER A 59 2.14 -6.12 -2.27
C SER A 59 3.38 -6.40 -3.12
N PHE A 60 3.38 -6.00 -4.41
CA PHE A 60 4.55 -6.13 -5.28
C PHE A 60 5.73 -5.24 -4.84
N SER A 61 5.46 -4.03 -4.33
CA SER A 61 6.51 -3.12 -3.84
C SER A 61 7.34 -3.74 -2.71
N THR A 62 6.75 -4.62 -1.91
CA THR A 62 7.40 -5.25 -0.76
C THR A 62 8.45 -6.30 -1.13
N LEU A 63 8.48 -6.72 -2.39
CA LEU A 63 9.51 -7.61 -2.95
C LEU A 63 10.82 -6.89 -3.25
N GLN A 64 10.87 -5.56 -3.08
CA GLN A 64 12.10 -4.79 -3.25
C GLN A 64 13.15 -5.15 -2.19
N ASP A 65 14.41 -4.94 -2.56
CA ASP A 65 15.54 -5.13 -1.66
C ASP A 65 15.55 -4.04 -0.58
N THR A 66 15.32 -4.43 0.67
CA THR A 66 15.24 -3.55 1.85
C THR A 66 16.61 -3.13 2.37
N THR A 67 17.71 -3.72 1.87
CA THR A 67 19.08 -3.27 2.19
C THR A 67 19.43 -1.95 1.52
N LYS A 68 18.66 -1.52 0.51
CA LYS A 68 18.86 -0.26 -0.19
C LYS A 68 17.72 0.71 0.08
N THR A 69 18.07 1.92 0.48
CA THR A 69 17.08 3.01 0.54
C THR A 69 16.80 3.55 -0.85
N GLN A 70 15.52 3.58 -1.22
CA GLN A 70 15.10 3.99 -2.57
C GLN A 70 15.19 5.52 -2.78
N ASN A 71 15.10 6.32 -1.71
CA ASN A 71 15.08 7.79 -1.80
C ASN A 71 15.68 8.44 -0.55
N LYS A 72 16.25 9.66 -0.69
CA LYS A 72 16.83 10.46 0.39
C LYS A 72 15.82 10.75 1.52
N LEU A 73 14.54 10.95 1.18
CA LEU A 73 13.48 11.13 2.17
C LEU A 73 13.24 9.86 2.98
N ALA A 74 13.16 8.71 2.31
CA ALA A 74 13.04 7.41 2.98
C ALA A 74 14.25 7.15 3.88
N LYS A 75 15.47 7.37 3.38
CA LYS A 75 16.72 7.25 4.16
C LYS A 75 16.63 8.07 5.46
N LYS A 76 16.20 9.34 5.40
CA LYS A 76 16.05 10.20 6.58
C LYS A 76 15.02 9.71 7.61
N VAL A 77 13.97 9.00 7.18
CA VAL A 77 12.97 8.41 8.07
C VAL A 77 13.53 7.17 8.75
N TRP A 78 14.16 6.27 7.99
CA TRP A 78 14.64 4.98 8.48
C TRP A 78 15.90 5.07 9.34
N GLU A 79 16.78 6.02 9.05
CA GLU A 79 17.97 6.26 9.85
C GLU A 79 17.66 6.75 11.27
N SER A 80 16.57 7.51 11.41
CA SER A 80 16.17 8.10 12.69
C SER A 80 15.36 7.08 13.50
N PRO A 81 15.85 6.63 14.68
CA PRO A 81 15.17 5.61 15.48
C PRO A 81 13.76 6.01 15.90
N GLN A 82 13.57 7.30 16.21
CA GLN A 82 12.27 7.84 16.61
C GLN A 82 11.28 7.89 15.44
N LYS A 83 11.72 8.37 14.27
CA LYS A 83 10.86 8.50 13.09
C LYS A 83 10.53 7.15 12.48
N GLY A 84 11.50 6.23 12.40
CA GLY A 84 11.27 4.87 11.94
C GLY A 84 10.26 4.14 12.81
N LYS A 85 10.40 4.20 14.15
CA LYS A 85 9.41 3.64 15.09
C LYS A 85 8.03 4.27 14.92
N ALA A 86 7.95 5.60 14.84
CA ALA A 86 6.68 6.29 14.63
C ALA A 86 5.99 5.88 13.32
N PHE A 87 6.76 5.74 12.24
CA PHE A 87 6.25 5.31 10.94
C PHE A 87 5.75 3.86 10.96
N ILE A 88 6.47 2.95 11.62
CA ILE A 88 6.03 1.56 11.82
C ILE A 88 4.73 1.50 12.63
N ILE A 89 4.61 2.29 13.70
CA ILE A 89 3.38 2.37 14.51
C ILE A 89 2.22 2.88 13.65
N MET A 90 2.45 3.93 12.86
CA MET A 90 1.45 4.46 11.92
C MET A 90 0.99 3.39 10.92
N LEU A 91 1.92 2.64 10.30
CA LEU A 91 1.58 1.54 9.41
C LEU A 91 0.77 0.44 10.11
N CYS A 92 1.13 0.10 11.35
CA CYS A 92 0.39 -0.88 12.15
C CYS A 92 -1.06 -0.44 12.38
N LEU A 93 -1.27 0.84 12.74
CA LEU A 93 -2.61 1.40 12.91
C LEU A 93 -3.40 1.42 11.61
N MET A 94 -2.77 1.76 10.48
CA MET A 94 -3.42 1.75 9.16
C MET A 94 -3.82 0.33 8.73
N VAL A 95 -2.93 -0.66 8.92
CA VAL A 95 -3.23 -2.07 8.66
C VAL A 95 -4.42 -2.51 9.50
N PHE A 96 -4.39 -2.24 10.80
CA PHE A 96 -5.49 -2.59 11.70
C PHE A 96 -6.81 -1.94 11.26
N PHE A 97 -6.79 -0.66 10.91
CA PHE A 97 -7.95 0.07 10.43
C PHE A 97 -8.52 -0.54 9.15
N PHE A 98 -7.72 -0.70 8.09
CA PHE A 98 -8.21 -1.19 6.80
C PHE A 98 -8.67 -2.65 6.86
N VAL A 99 -7.93 -3.52 7.55
CA VAL A 99 -8.32 -4.93 7.68
C VAL A 99 -9.59 -5.06 8.51
N SER A 100 -9.68 -4.38 9.66
CA SER A 100 -10.87 -4.44 10.51
C SER A 100 -12.09 -3.87 9.80
N PHE A 101 -11.96 -2.72 9.14
CA PHE A 101 -13.05 -2.08 8.41
C PHE A 101 -13.48 -2.89 7.18
N GLY A 102 -12.52 -3.45 6.44
CA GLY A 102 -12.77 -4.32 5.30
C GLY A 102 -13.54 -5.58 5.70
N ILE A 103 -13.09 -6.29 6.73
CA ILE A 103 -13.75 -7.49 7.24
C ILE A 103 -15.13 -7.15 7.81
N TYR A 104 -15.20 -6.16 8.71
CA TYR A 104 -16.45 -5.71 9.33
C TYR A 104 -17.50 -5.36 8.28
N GLY A 105 -17.12 -4.50 7.32
CA GLY A 105 -18.03 -4.07 6.25
C GLY A 105 -18.48 -5.22 5.36
N TYR A 106 -17.62 -6.20 5.05
CA TYR A 106 -17.98 -7.33 4.19
C TYR A 106 -19.01 -8.27 4.82
N PHE A 107 -18.83 -8.58 6.12
CA PHE A 107 -19.65 -9.59 6.80
C PHE A 107 -20.95 -9.06 7.39
N ILE A 108 -21.02 -7.78 7.74
CA ILE A 108 -22.19 -7.22 8.45
C ILE A 108 -23.21 -6.60 7.50
N THR A 109 -22.75 -5.99 6.41
CA THR A 109 -23.65 -5.34 5.47
C THR A 109 -24.39 -6.36 4.60
N THR A 110 -25.63 -6.05 4.23
CA THR A 110 -26.36 -6.75 3.16
C THR A 110 -26.22 -6.06 1.81
N ASN A 111 -25.73 -4.82 1.79
CA ASN A 111 -25.60 -4.02 0.58
C ASN A 111 -24.41 -4.48 -0.27
N THR A 112 -24.67 -4.96 -1.48
CA THR A 112 -23.65 -5.46 -2.42
C THR A 112 -22.55 -4.44 -2.70
N LYS A 113 -22.86 -3.15 -2.83
CA LYS A 113 -21.88 -2.09 -3.12
C LYS A 113 -20.87 -1.92 -1.97
N ILE A 114 -21.36 -2.00 -0.73
CA ILE A 114 -20.52 -1.93 0.45
C ILE A 114 -19.65 -3.19 0.54
N LYS A 115 -20.21 -4.38 0.26
CA LYS A 115 -19.42 -5.62 0.21
C LYS A 115 -18.26 -5.54 -0.78
N GLU A 116 -18.50 -4.99 -1.97
CA GLU A 116 -17.46 -4.81 -2.98
C GLU A 116 -16.35 -3.88 -2.49
N ILE A 117 -16.68 -2.69 -1.97
CA ILE A 117 -15.66 -1.79 -1.39
C ILE A 117 -14.92 -2.47 -0.23
N SER A 118 -15.63 -3.21 0.61
CA SER A 118 -15.04 -3.94 1.73
C SER A 118 -14.03 -4.99 1.26
N LEU A 119 -14.27 -5.68 0.14
CA LEU A 119 -13.28 -6.56 -0.48
C LEU A 119 -12.04 -5.78 -0.94
N GLY A 120 -12.21 -4.68 -1.69
CA GLY A 120 -11.09 -3.84 -2.12
C GLY A 120 -10.27 -3.29 -0.95
N THR A 121 -10.96 -2.82 0.10
CA THR A 121 -10.35 -2.33 1.35
C THR A 121 -9.57 -3.43 2.05
N SER A 122 -10.10 -4.66 2.08
CA SER A 122 -9.41 -5.82 2.65
C SER A 122 -8.13 -6.14 1.88
N VAL A 123 -8.17 -6.13 0.55
CA VAL A 123 -6.98 -6.36 -0.30
C VAL A 123 -5.93 -5.26 -0.09
N LEU A 124 -6.34 -3.99 0.03
CA LEU A 124 -5.44 -2.91 0.41
C LEU A 124 -4.80 -3.14 1.78
N GLY A 125 -5.60 -3.53 2.77
CA GLY A 125 -5.12 -3.88 4.11
C GLY A 125 -4.10 -5.03 4.09
N ILE A 126 -4.37 -6.08 3.30
CA ILE A 126 -3.44 -7.21 3.11
C ILE A 126 -2.13 -6.75 2.49
N GLY A 127 -2.17 -5.91 1.44
CA GLY A 127 -0.95 -5.35 0.85
C GLY A 127 -0.13 -4.54 1.86
N MET A 128 -0.82 -3.76 2.70
CA MET A 128 -0.20 -2.97 3.77
C MET A 128 0.47 -3.84 4.85
N ILE A 129 0.02 -5.09 5.08
CA ILE A 129 0.73 -6.04 5.97
C ILE A 129 2.12 -6.34 5.41
N GLY A 130 2.22 -6.59 4.10
CA GLY A 130 3.51 -6.76 3.43
C GLY A 130 4.40 -5.52 3.59
N MET A 131 3.81 -4.34 3.45
CA MET A 131 4.52 -3.06 3.63
C MET A 131 5.03 -2.87 5.05
N LEU A 132 4.25 -3.26 6.05
CA LEU A 132 4.68 -3.24 7.45
C LEU A 132 5.91 -4.13 7.67
N LYS A 133 5.89 -5.36 7.14
CA LYS A 133 7.05 -6.28 7.22
C LYS A 133 8.29 -5.68 6.56
N ALA A 134 8.15 -5.24 5.30
CA ALA A 134 9.25 -4.63 4.56
C ALA A 134 9.77 -3.35 5.24
N GLY A 135 8.87 -2.55 5.84
CA GLY A 135 9.23 -1.36 6.61
C GLY A 135 9.98 -1.67 7.90
N VAL A 136 9.63 -2.76 8.61
CA VAL A 136 10.40 -3.24 9.76
C VAL A 136 11.80 -3.67 9.33
N GLU A 137 11.92 -4.49 8.28
CA GLU A 137 13.23 -4.91 7.75
C GLU A 137 14.09 -3.72 7.31
N MET A 138 13.48 -2.76 6.61
CA MET A 138 14.16 -1.54 6.19
C MET A 138 14.59 -0.68 7.39
N PHE A 139 13.77 -0.60 8.44
CA PHE A 139 14.17 0.07 9.68
C PHE A 139 15.33 -0.66 10.37
N GLU A 140 15.32 -1.99 10.40
CA GLU A 140 16.40 -2.76 11.03
C GLU A 140 17.73 -2.60 10.30
N ASN A 141 17.70 -2.56 8.96
CA ASN A 141 18.87 -2.40 8.12
C ASN A 141 19.48 -1.00 8.20
N HIS A 142 18.66 0.06 8.28
CA HIS A 142 19.13 1.45 8.10
C HIS A 142 19.22 2.28 9.39
N ARG A 143 18.75 1.78 10.54
CA ARG A 143 18.74 2.58 11.78
C ARG A 143 20.14 2.85 12.34
N LYS A 144 20.45 4.12 12.61
CA LYS A 144 21.78 4.54 13.08
C LYS A 144 22.09 4.21 14.53
N ASP A 145 21.08 3.91 15.35
CA ASP A 145 21.29 3.46 16.73
C ASP A 145 21.94 2.07 16.81
N LYS A 146 21.74 1.22 15.79
CA LYS A 146 22.41 -0.08 15.69
C LYS A 146 23.54 -0.12 14.65
N ASN A 147 23.45 0.67 13.59
CA ASN A 147 24.44 0.71 12.50
C ASN A 147 25.09 2.11 12.39
N PRO A 148 25.91 2.54 13.37
CA PRO A 148 26.48 3.90 13.39
C PRO A 148 27.55 4.15 12.30
N GLY A 149 28.01 3.13 11.58
CA GLY A 149 29.16 3.19 10.66
C GLY A 149 28.85 3.05 9.17
N GLU A 150 27.58 2.98 8.75
CA GLU A 150 27.22 2.73 7.34
C GLU A 150 27.31 3.98 6.43
N ASP A 151 27.80 5.10 6.97
CA ASP A 151 28.12 6.33 6.23
C ASP A 151 29.65 6.53 6.04
N ALA A 152 30.48 5.49 6.22
CA ALA A 152 31.93 5.51 5.94
C ALA A 152 32.27 4.99 4.53
#